data_AF-A0A841YZA1-F1
#
_entry.id   AF-A0A841YZA1-F1
#
_cell.length_a   1.000
_cell.length_b   1.000
_cell.length_c   1.000
_cell.angle_alpha   90.00
_cell.angle_beta   90.00
_cell.angle_gamma   90.00
#
_symmetry.space_group_name_H-M   'P 1'
#
loop_
_entity.id
_entity.type
_entity.pdbx_description
1 polymer ?
#
loop_
_entity_poly.entity_id
_entity_poly.type
_entity_poly.pdbx_seq_one_letter_code
_entity_poly.pdbx_strand_id
1 'polypeptide(L)'
;MSKKSLIFSIVFVLCVSLIPMFSLPSRTVQAEEQVTNKNFLVYYRAWRDVEMKGVNTSLPDENWISMSDIPYGINIVNVFSYVPPGQEALAKPFFDKLKTEYGPELHARGVKLIRGFDYSKLLAVPHAGSFPTEKEFDDYAKALLDELMIPWGLDGLDIDMETHPSPADVKISDGVIKALSKYIGPKANNGTLFLYDTNAETMAPFQNVSDSFDVLAYQQYGSGTDRTAMSSNAYAPYIAKDKFLPGLTFPEEQDRNRWYDTKLPYEESNMYQLAKYVRENDLSGMFLYAFDRDGKTYNEPDISSVSPSNLLWTKTAILEVNGYSVESAKELAKHHLQRIQYSKGIASAKVAELENIINKASNLYEVNVAILGANFETAISPSYDPILEKLLTSIDLTSAFAAIDEADLILSKVANNTANVEALKTAKTELTNLIGGKKYTEAEVNEAVANLASRIAAVSQPVTAIYQDTNGEKLADNAQLTGKFGESYNFAQKDIPDYTLQEVNGKTSGTFSETAQEVVYTYAKVAPAPVPEATPTVDNGQDVKVVEAATASKIPEKVGELPETGDESSNNWLILVGLLAILTSVMMLYRKKGKA
;
A
#
# COMPACT_ATOMS: atom_id res chain seq x y z
N MET A 1 -44.08 60.13 -0.82
CA MET A 1 -43.49 61.00 -1.88
C MET A 1 -42.47 60.14 -2.63
N SER A 2 -42.78 59.58 -3.81
CA SER A 2 -42.49 60.10 -5.17
C SER A 2 -40.97 60.25 -5.43
N LYS A 3 -40.27 59.69 -6.43
CA LYS A 3 -40.54 59.26 -7.84
C LYS A 3 -39.31 58.41 -8.30
N LYS A 4 -39.44 57.32 -9.10
CA LYS A 4 -39.26 57.20 -10.59
C LYS A 4 -38.01 57.93 -11.16
N SER A 5 -37.23 57.51 -12.16
CA SER A 5 -37.06 56.34 -13.07
C SER A 5 -36.04 56.80 -14.15
N LEU A 6 -35.14 55.95 -14.67
CA LEU A 6 -34.54 56.02 -16.03
C LEU A 6 -33.65 54.75 -16.24
N ILE A 7 -34.08 53.67 -16.90
CA ILE A 7 -34.13 53.37 -18.35
C ILE A 7 -32.88 53.80 -19.14
N PHE A 8 -32.07 52.80 -19.56
CA PHE A 8 -31.51 52.76 -20.91
C PHE A 8 -31.54 51.32 -21.43
N SER A 9 -32.28 51.13 -22.51
CA SER A 9 -32.38 49.91 -23.30
C SER A 9 -31.25 49.86 -24.33
N ILE A 10 -30.59 48.70 -24.47
CA ILE A 10 -30.03 48.28 -25.77
C ILE A 10 -30.50 46.85 -25.99
N VAL A 11 -31.39 46.71 -26.98
CA VAL A 11 -31.83 45.47 -27.58
C VAL A 11 -30.84 45.13 -28.68
N PHE A 12 -30.19 43.96 -28.61
CA PHE A 12 -29.54 43.34 -29.76
C PHE A 12 -30.25 42.00 -30.00
N VAL A 13 -30.95 41.91 -31.12
CA VAL A 13 -31.58 40.68 -31.63
C VAL A 13 -30.58 40.01 -32.56
N LEU A 14 -30.25 38.73 -32.33
CA LEU A 14 -29.99 37.78 -33.42
C LEU A 14 -30.00 36.32 -32.95
N CYS A 15 -30.85 35.55 -33.61
CA CYS A 15 -31.13 34.13 -33.44
C CYS A 15 -29.93 33.22 -33.74
N VAL A 16 -29.65 32.23 -32.89
CA VAL A 16 -28.93 31.00 -33.28
C VAL A 16 -29.46 29.79 -32.48
N SER A 17 -30.05 28.85 -33.23
CA SER A 17 -30.29 27.41 -33.00
C SER A 17 -30.52 26.84 -31.58
N LEU A 18 -31.67 26.18 -31.43
CA LEU A 18 -31.89 25.04 -30.53
C LEU A 18 -30.89 23.91 -30.85
N ILE A 19 -29.91 23.72 -29.97
CA ILE A 19 -29.08 22.50 -29.89
C ILE A 19 -29.59 21.71 -28.68
N PRO A 20 -29.85 20.40 -28.79
CA PRO A 20 -30.21 19.60 -27.63
C PRO A 20 -29.01 19.60 -26.67
N MET A 21 -29.21 20.12 -25.45
CA MET A 21 -28.25 19.95 -24.37
C MET A 21 -28.14 18.44 -24.10
N PHE A 22 -27.05 17.84 -24.58
CA PHE A 22 -26.53 16.65 -23.93
C PHE A 22 -26.17 17.07 -22.50
N SER A 23 -26.95 16.57 -21.54
CA SER A 23 -26.59 16.60 -20.14
C SER A 23 -25.24 15.88 -19.97
N LEU A 24 -24.16 16.66 -19.87
CA LEU A 24 -22.91 16.16 -19.32
C LEU A 24 -23.22 15.56 -17.93
N PRO A 25 -22.62 14.41 -17.58
CA PRO A 25 -22.77 13.87 -16.24
C PRO A 25 -22.33 14.95 -15.27
N SER A 26 -23.23 15.38 -14.41
CA SER A 26 -22.93 16.22 -13.27
C SER A 26 -21.80 15.54 -12.51
N ARG A 27 -20.59 16.09 -12.59
CA ARG A 27 -19.57 15.83 -11.57
C ARG A 27 -20.21 16.26 -10.26
N THR A 28 -20.71 15.30 -9.51
CA THR A 28 -20.89 15.46 -8.08
C THR A 28 -19.52 15.82 -7.55
N VAL A 29 -19.30 17.10 -7.29
CA VAL A 29 -18.22 17.53 -6.43
C VAL A 29 -18.54 16.89 -5.09
N GLN A 30 -17.94 15.72 -4.83
CA GLN A 30 -17.92 15.14 -3.49
C GLN A 30 -17.37 16.26 -2.61
N ALA A 31 -18.16 16.70 -1.62
CA ALA A 31 -17.64 17.61 -0.62
C ALA A 31 -16.37 17.00 -0.06
N GLU A 32 -15.28 17.77 -0.05
CA GLU A 32 -13.99 17.31 0.48
C GLU A 32 -14.23 16.82 1.92
N GLU A 33 -13.83 15.57 2.19
CA GLU A 33 -13.96 14.99 3.52
C GLU A 33 -13.19 15.85 4.52
N GLN A 34 -13.90 16.43 5.50
CA GLN A 34 -13.30 17.30 6.50
C GLN A 34 -12.58 16.47 7.57
N VAL A 35 -11.40 15.96 7.22
CA VAL A 35 -10.51 15.25 8.15
C VAL A 35 -9.79 16.26 9.04
N THR A 36 -9.86 16.06 10.36
CA THR A 36 -9.08 16.84 11.33
C THR A 36 -7.76 16.14 11.65
N ASN A 37 -6.81 16.85 12.26
CA ASN A 37 -5.60 16.27 12.85
C ASN A 37 -5.61 16.53 14.36
N LYS A 38 -6.45 15.80 15.09
CA LYS A 38 -6.53 15.88 16.56
C LYS A 38 -5.31 15.27 17.22
N ASN A 39 -5.04 15.67 18.46
CA ASN A 39 -3.96 15.08 19.23
C ASN A 39 -4.22 13.61 19.49
N PHE A 40 -3.21 12.78 19.25
CA PHE A 40 -3.24 11.37 19.60
C PHE A 40 -1.94 11.05 20.32
N LEU A 41 -2.07 10.91 21.65
CA LEU A 41 -0.97 10.60 22.55
C LEU A 41 -0.96 9.09 22.83
N VAL A 42 0.24 8.51 22.91
CA VAL A 42 0.41 7.17 23.47
C VAL A 42 1.43 7.19 24.59
N TYR A 43 1.17 6.44 25.66
CA TYR A 43 2.19 6.10 26.64
C TYR A 43 2.92 4.87 26.15
N TYR A 44 4.12 5.10 25.60
CA TYR A 44 5.02 4.06 25.11
C TYR A 44 5.79 3.48 26.29
N ARG A 45 5.36 2.32 26.79
CA ARG A 45 6.05 1.61 27.88
C ARG A 45 7.41 1.15 27.38
N ALA A 46 8.45 1.96 27.61
CA ALA A 46 9.76 1.79 26.98
C ALA A 46 10.36 0.40 27.25
N TRP A 47 10.08 -0.19 28.42
CA TRP A 47 10.56 -1.52 28.77
C TRP A 47 9.90 -2.67 27.99
N ARG A 48 8.94 -2.38 27.10
CA ARG A 48 8.39 -3.29 26.08
C ARG A 48 8.97 -3.06 24.69
N ASP A 49 9.96 -2.17 24.55
CA ASP A 49 10.73 -1.99 23.30
C ASP A 49 11.64 -3.18 23.04
N VAL A 50 11.82 -3.56 21.78
CA VAL A 50 12.74 -4.61 21.33
C VAL A 50 14.19 -4.43 21.83
N GLU A 51 14.62 -3.19 22.11
CA GLU A 51 15.96 -2.92 22.66
C GLU A 51 16.03 -3.04 24.20
N MET A 52 14.90 -3.07 24.91
CA MET A 52 14.84 -3.17 26.38
C MET A 52 14.79 -4.63 26.86
N LYS A 53 15.90 -5.37 26.69
CA LYS A 53 15.95 -6.80 27.00
C LYS A 53 16.20 -7.07 28.49
N GLY A 54 15.23 -7.73 29.13
CA GLY A 54 15.31 -8.07 30.56
C GLY A 54 15.21 -6.87 31.51
N VAL A 55 14.79 -5.71 30.99
CA VAL A 55 14.60 -4.49 31.79
C VAL A 55 13.17 -4.45 32.30
N ASN A 56 12.97 -4.24 33.60
CA ASN A 56 11.66 -4.10 34.24
C ASN A 56 10.64 -5.21 33.86
N THR A 57 11.11 -6.45 33.67
CA THR A 57 10.26 -7.58 33.31
C THR A 57 10.70 -8.85 34.01
N SER A 58 9.72 -9.72 34.30
CA SER A 58 9.93 -11.10 34.73
C SER A 58 9.41 -12.12 33.72
N LEU A 59 8.82 -11.64 32.61
CA LEU A 59 8.27 -12.49 31.57
C LEU A 59 9.40 -13.09 30.71
N PRO A 60 9.23 -14.34 30.25
CA PRO A 60 10.21 -15.01 29.41
C PRO A 60 10.14 -14.57 27.94
N ASP A 61 9.04 -13.93 27.54
CA ASP A 61 8.79 -13.53 26.16
C ASP A 61 9.66 -12.35 25.76
N GLU A 62 10.11 -12.35 24.50
CA GLU A 62 10.80 -11.20 23.92
C GLU A 62 9.83 -10.06 23.65
N ASN A 63 10.31 -8.84 23.82
CA ASN A 63 9.61 -7.64 23.41
C ASN A 63 9.44 -7.62 21.88
N TRP A 64 8.32 -7.07 21.41
CA TRP A 64 7.93 -7.16 20.00
C TRP A 64 7.91 -5.81 19.26
N ILE A 65 7.76 -4.69 19.98
CA ILE A 65 7.51 -3.39 19.38
C ILE A 65 8.77 -2.51 19.38
N SER A 66 8.95 -1.76 18.31
CA SER A 66 9.92 -0.67 18.23
C SER A 66 9.21 0.67 18.12
N MET A 67 9.85 1.77 18.53
CA MET A 67 9.32 3.11 18.29
C MET A 67 9.13 3.42 16.79
N SER A 68 9.88 2.75 15.89
CA SER A 68 9.68 2.83 14.42
C SER A 68 8.37 2.17 13.93
N ASP A 69 7.71 1.38 14.79
CA ASP A 69 6.41 0.76 14.52
C ASP A 69 5.23 1.61 14.95
N ILE A 70 5.47 2.75 15.63
CA ILE A 70 4.41 3.68 16.05
C ILE A 70 3.59 4.11 14.82
N PRO A 71 2.26 3.86 14.81
CA PRO A 71 1.40 4.21 13.69
C PRO A 71 1.43 5.69 13.30
N TYR A 72 1.22 5.97 12.02
CA TYR A 72 0.93 7.31 11.54
C TYR A 72 -0.40 7.81 12.13
N GLY A 73 -0.46 9.12 12.41
CA GLY A 73 -1.57 9.74 13.12
C GLY A 73 -1.36 9.89 14.64
N ILE A 74 -0.41 9.16 15.23
CA ILE A 74 0.13 9.50 16.55
C ILE A 74 1.06 10.69 16.39
N ASN A 75 0.81 11.75 17.17
CA ASN A 75 1.58 13.00 17.11
C ASN A 75 2.22 13.38 18.45
N ILE A 76 1.90 12.70 19.54
CA ILE A 76 2.60 12.82 20.82
C ILE A 76 2.91 11.42 21.34
N VAL A 77 4.14 11.21 21.82
CA VAL A 77 4.55 9.96 22.44
C VAL A 77 5.17 10.28 23.79
N ASN A 78 4.55 9.79 24.86
CA ASN A 78 5.19 9.78 26.17
C ASN A 78 6.12 8.56 26.23
N VAL A 79 7.43 8.82 26.29
CA VAL A 79 8.48 7.81 26.49
C VAL A 79 8.45 7.39 27.96
N PHE A 80 7.48 6.53 28.26
CA PHE A 80 7.19 6.06 29.61
C PHE A 80 8.21 5.00 30.02
N SER A 81 9.29 5.42 30.66
CA SER A 81 10.42 4.56 30.99
C SER A 81 10.61 4.42 32.50
N TYR A 82 10.74 3.19 32.96
CA TYR A 82 11.24 2.87 34.30
C TYR A 82 12.38 1.86 34.18
N VAL A 83 13.54 2.20 34.74
CA VAL A 83 14.73 1.34 34.76
C VAL A 83 15.03 1.02 36.22
N PRO A 84 14.82 -0.23 36.66
CA PRO A 84 15.18 -0.65 38.00
C PRO A 84 16.68 -0.43 38.28
N PRO A 85 17.06 -0.04 39.50
CA PRO A 85 18.46 0.10 39.87
C PRO A 85 19.27 -1.17 39.56
N GLY A 86 20.42 -1.01 38.91
CA GLY A 86 21.29 -2.11 38.47
C GLY A 86 20.98 -2.67 37.09
N GLN A 87 19.93 -2.20 36.41
CA GLN A 87 19.59 -2.57 35.03
C GLN A 87 19.96 -1.51 33.99
N GLU A 88 20.70 -0.46 34.38
CA GLU A 88 21.02 0.68 33.51
C GLU A 88 21.82 0.27 32.27
N ALA A 89 22.75 -0.68 32.43
CA ALA A 89 23.54 -1.21 31.32
C ALA A 89 22.67 -1.98 30.30
N LEU A 90 21.62 -2.68 30.78
CA LEU A 90 20.67 -3.38 29.93
C LEU A 90 19.74 -2.41 29.19
N ALA A 91 19.42 -1.28 29.81
CA ALA A 91 18.55 -0.25 29.22
C ALA A 91 19.28 0.68 28.24
N LYS A 92 20.61 0.75 28.30
CA LYS A 92 21.43 1.66 27.48
C LYS A 92 21.15 1.57 25.97
N PRO A 93 21.00 0.38 25.33
CA PRO A 93 20.74 0.27 23.90
C PRO A 93 19.49 1.03 23.45
N PHE A 94 18.40 0.96 24.24
CA PHE A 94 17.17 1.70 23.94
C PHE A 94 17.42 3.20 23.93
N PHE A 95 18.09 3.75 24.95
CA PHE A 95 18.30 5.20 25.03
C PHE A 95 19.31 5.72 24.01
N ASP A 96 20.31 4.92 23.64
CA ASP A 96 21.20 5.25 22.53
C ASP A 96 20.38 5.37 21.24
N LYS A 97 19.56 4.36 20.94
CA LYS A 97 18.71 4.30 19.75
C LYS A 97 17.62 5.37 19.74
N LEU A 98 17.05 5.70 20.90
CA LEU A 98 16.12 6.82 21.09
C LEU A 98 16.73 8.12 20.55
N LYS A 99 18.00 8.35 20.86
CA LYS A 99 18.70 9.57 20.47
C LYS A 99 19.17 9.57 19.01
N THR A 100 19.65 8.42 18.52
CA THR A 100 20.31 8.36 17.20
C THR A 100 19.37 7.99 16.06
N GLU A 101 18.26 7.31 16.34
CA GLU A 101 17.38 6.73 15.32
C GLU A 101 15.91 7.07 15.57
N TYR A 102 15.32 6.64 16.69
CA TYR A 102 13.88 6.77 16.92
C TYR A 102 13.42 8.23 17.01
N GLY A 103 14.13 9.06 17.76
CA GLY A 103 13.87 10.50 17.88
C GLY A 103 13.86 11.18 16.52
N PRO A 104 14.98 11.15 15.76
CA PRO A 104 15.04 11.71 14.42
C PRO A 104 13.96 11.19 13.47
N GLU A 105 13.64 9.89 13.47
CA GLU A 105 12.59 9.32 12.62
C GLU A 105 11.20 9.87 12.96
N LEU A 106 10.85 9.92 14.24
CA LEU A 106 9.55 10.39 14.71
C LEU A 106 9.42 11.91 14.56
N HIS A 107 10.49 12.67 14.81
CA HIS A 107 10.54 14.11 14.53
C HIS A 107 10.33 14.42 13.05
N ALA A 108 10.89 13.63 12.14
CA ALA A 108 10.66 13.78 10.70
C ALA A 108 9.20 13.56 10.30
N ARG A 109 8.42 12.83 11.13
CA ARG A 109 6.98 12.64 10.98
C ARG A 109 6.15 13.72 11.70
N GLY A 110 6.79 14.67 12.37
CA GLY A 110 6.14 15.72 13.16
C GLY A 110 5.67 15.26 14.55
N VAL A 111 6.12 14.11 15.03
CA VAL A 111 5.76 13.59 16.36
C VAL A 111 6.56 14.31 17.43
N LYS A 112 5.91 14.62 18.56
CA LYS A 112 6.56 15.17 19.76
C LYS A 112 6.84 14.07 20.77
N LEU A 113 8.08 14.00 21.26
CA LEU A 113 8.48 13.04 22.29
C LEU A 113 8.51 13.72 23.65
N ILE A 114 7.73 13.25 24.60
CA ILE A 114 7.70 13.78 25.97
C ILE A 114 8.06 12.70 26.98
N ARG A 115 8.32 13.08 28.23
CA ARG A 115 8.51 12.13 29.32
C ARG A 115 7.62 12.46 30.51
N GLY A 116 6.87 11.43 30.95
CA GLY A 116 6.14 11.42 32.21
C GLY A 116 7.07 11.41 33.41
N PHE A 117 6.75 12.17 34.45
CA PHE A 117 7.41 12.08 35.74
C PHE A 117 6.43 12.30 36.90
N ASP A 118 6.66 11.56 37.98
CA ASP A 118 5.79 11.56 39.16
C ASP A 118 5.77 12.93 39.86
N TYR A 119 4.57 13.36 40.27
CA TYR A 119 4.33 14.62 40.97
C TYR A 119 5.24 14.85 42.19
N SER A 120 5.65 13.81 42.91
CA SER A 120 6.52 13.94 44.09
C SER A 120 7.88 14.58 43.77
N LYS A 121 8.38 14.48 42.52
CA LYS A 121 9.59 15.20 42.11
C LYS A 121 9.41 16.72 42.22
N LEU A 122 8.20 17.25 42.05
CA LEU A 122 7.93 18.68 42.22
C LEU A 122 8.09 19.15 43.67
N LEU A 123 8.11 18.23 44.64
CA LEU A 123 8.24 18.54 46.06
C LEU A 123 9.69 18.46 46.56
N ALA A 124 10.61 17.93 45.74
CA ALA A 124 11.98 17.63 46.13
C ALA A 124 12.97 18.79 45.90
N VAL A 125 12.47 20.03 45.84
CA VAL A 125 13.29 21.24 45.63
C VAL A 125 14.29 21.40 46.77
N PRO A 126 15.61 21.37 46.53
CA PRO A 126 16.59 21.67 47.57
C PRO A 126 16.49 23.13 47.97
N HIS A 127 16.31 23.41 49.26
CA HIS A 127 16.23 24.78 49.77
C HIS A 127 16.77 24.90 51.20
N ALA A 128 17.35 26.05 51.53
CA ALA A 128 17.95 26.29 52.85
C ALA A 128 16.96 26.88 53.87
N GLY A 129 15.95 27.62 53.39
CA GLY A 129 14.94 28.28 54.22
C GLY A 129 13.78 27.38 54.60
N SER A 130 12.71 27.98 55.16
CA SER A 130 11.45 27.27 55.42
C SER A 130 10.57 27.11 54.18
N PHE A 131 10.94 27.75 53.07
CA PHE A 131 10.28 27.67 51.78
C PHE A 131 11.28 28.01 50.67
N PRO A 132 11.21 27.41 49.47
CA PRO A 132 12.15 27.72 48.39
C PRO A 132 12.00 29.16 47.89
N THR A 133 13.14 29.77 47.59
CA THR A 133 13.23 31.06 46.90
C THR A 133 12.96 30.91 45.40
N GLU A 134 12.67 32.02 44.71
CA GLU A 134 12.50 31.99 43.25
C GLU A 134 13.73 31.42 42.53
N LYS A 135 14.94 31.74 43.03
CA LYS A 135 16.17 31.20 42.47
C LYS A 135 16.27 29.69 42.68
N GLU A 136 15.94 29.17 43.87
CA GLU A 136 15.97 27.73 44.14
C GLU A 136 14.94 26.97 43.28
N PHE A 137 13.74 27.54 43.05
CA PHE A 137 12.79 26.97 42.10
C PHE A 137 13.32 26.95 40.66
N ASP A 138 13.94 28.05 40.21
CA ASP A 138 14.49 28.16 38.84
C ASP A 138 15.68 27.22 38.61
N ASP A 139 16.59 27.13 39.58
CA ASP A 139 17.73 26.20 39.55
C ASP A 139 17.23 24.75 39.52
N TYR A 140 16.21 24.42 40.32
CA TYR A 140 15.66 23.07 40.34
C TYR A 140 14.89 22.73 39.07
N ALA A 141 14.13 23.66 38.50
CA ALA A 141 13.46 23.48 37.21
C ALA A 141 14.47 23.17 36.10
N LYS A 142 15.61 23.88 36.04
CA LYS A 142 16.70 23.57 35.11
C LYS A 142 17.28 22.18 35.34
N ALA A 143 17.51 21.81 36.60
CA ALA A 143 18.01 20.47 36.93
C ALA A 143 17.04 19.37 36.47
N LEU A 144 15.72 19.57 36.62
CA LEU A 144 14.72 18.63 36.11
C LEU A 144 14.75 18.52 34.58
N LEU A 145 14.93 19.63 33.85
CA LEU A 145 15.04 19.61 32.39
C LEU A 145 16.32 18.89 31.94
N ASP A 146 17.44 19.11 32.63
CA ASP A 146 18.71 18.43 32.38
C ASP A 146 18.66 16.93 32.72
N GLU A 147 17.88 16.52 33.72
CA GLU A 147 17.70 15.12 34.07
C GLU A 147 16.75 14.41 33.09
N LEU A 148 15.59 15.02 32.83
CA LEU A 148 14.44 14.33 32.27
C LEU A 148 14.25 14.55 30.78
N MET A 149 14.73 15.67 30.22
CA MET A 149 14.33 16.11 28.87
C MET A 149 15.52 16.28 27.92
N ILE A 150 16.44 17.20 28.24
CA ILE A 150 17.39 17.77 27.28
C ILE A 150 18.40 16.73 26.76
N PRO A 151 19.09 15.93 27.60
CA PRO A 151 20.11 14.99 27.10
C PRO A 151 19.56 13.89 26.19
N TRP A 152 18.26 13.61 26.36
CA TRP A 152 17.51 12.57 25.67
C TRP A 152 16.86 13.06 24.37
N GLY A 153 16.97 14.35 24.05
CA GLY A 153 16.40 14.93 22.83
C GLY A 153 14.88 14.99 22.83
N LEU A 154 14.26 15.09 24.01
CA LEU A 154 12.80 15.15 24.15
C LEU A 154 12.28 16.58 23.97
N ASP A 155 11.03 16.67 23.54
CA ASP A 155 10.29 17.90 23.25
C ASP A 155 9.44 18.40 24.41
N GLY A 156 9.39 17.72 25.54
CA GLY A 156 8.50 18.14 26.61
C GLY A 156 8.45 17.21 27.81
N LEU A 157 7.68 17.63 28.80
CA LEU A 157 7.43 16.88 30.03
C LEU A 157 5.94 16.73 30.28
N ASP A 158 5.58 15.66 30.97
CA ASP A 158 4.24 15.33 31.41
C ASP A 158 4.27 15.07 32.91
N ILE A 159 3.48 15.81 33.69
CA ILE A 159 3.37 15.60 35.14
C ILE A 159 2.33 14.52 35.39
N ASP A 160 2.74 13.40 35.96
CA ASP A 160 1.83 12.35 36.43
C ASP A 160 1.31 12.70 37.84
N MET A 161 0.04 13.11 37.93
CA MET A 161 -0.62 13.53 39.15
C MET A 161 -1.76 12.60 39.57
N GLU A 162 -1.43 11.72 40.53
CA GLU A 162 -2.35 10.76 41.15
C GLU A 162 -2.16 10.75 42.68
N THR A 163 -2.15 11.93 43.32
CA THR A 163 -1.92 12.06 44.77
C THR A 163 -2.84 13.08 45.47
N HIS A 164 -2.75 13.14 46.80
CA HIS A 164 -3.47 14.11 47.65
C HIS A 164 -2.52 15.03 48.44
N PRO A 165 -1.82 15.97 47.77
CA PRO A 165 -0.85 16.84 48.40
C PRO A 165 -1.50 17.80 49.40
N SER A 166 -0.77 18.15 50.44
CA SER A 166 -1.23 19.17 51.39
C SER A 166 -1.22 20.57 50.76
N PRO A 167 -1.92 21.56 51.32
CA PRO A 167 -1.82 22.94 50.84
C PRO A 167 -0.41 23.54 50.86
N ALA A 168 0.50 23.01 51.68
CA ALA A 168 1.91 23.40 51.68
C ALA A 168 2.65 22.80 50.48
N ASP A 169 2.41 21.52 50.18
CA ASP A 169 2.99 20.83 49.03
C ASP A 169 2.52 21.44 47.70
N VAL A 170 1.24 21.85 47.63
CA VAL A 170 0.70 22.59 46.48
C VAL A 170 1.48 23.88 46.24
N LYS A 171 1.86 24.62 47.28
CA LYS A 171 2.66 25.84 47.10
C LYS A 171 4.06 25.56 46.56
N ILE A 172 4.68 24.44 46.98
CA ILE A 172 6.02 24.05 46.51
C ILE A 172 5.94 23.65 45.03
N SER A 173 5.03 22.74 44.68
CA SER A 173 4.81 22.31 43.30
C SER A 173 4.41 23.45 42.37
N ASP A 174 3.53 24.37 42.81
CA ASP A 174 3.20 25.58 42.05
C ASP A 174 4.46 26.38 41.67
N GLY A 175 5.40 26.52 42.61
CA GLY A 175 6.67 27.21 42.39
C GLY A 175 7.52 26.52 41.32
N VAL A 176 7.66 25.20 41.39
CA VAL A 176 8.40 24.41 40.40
C VAL A 176 7.73 24.47 39.02
N ILE A 177 6.40 24.28 38.95
CA ILE A 177 5.65 24.31 37.69
C ILE A 177 5.76 25.68 37.04
N LYS A 178 5.62 26.77 37.81
CA LYS A 178 5.81 28.13 37.30
C LYS A 178 7.24 28.34 36.80
N ALA A 179 8.25 27.81 37.49
CA ALA A 179 9.63 27.89 37.03
C ALA A 179 9.87 27.08 35.74
N LEU A 180 9.37 25.85 35.65
CA LEU A 180 9.41 25.03 34.43
C LEU A 180 8.73 25.73 33.24
N SER A 181 7.58 26.38 33.48
CA SER A 181 6.83 27.07 32.43
C SER A 181 7.56 28.24 31.77
N LYS A 182 8.67 28.72 32.36
CA LYS A 182 9.57 29.69 31.72
C LYS A 182 10.36 29.08 30.56
N TYR A 183 10.52 27.76 30.55
CA TYR A 183 11.39 27.03 29.62
C TYR A 183 10.62 26.06 28.71
N ILE A 184 9.47 25.55 29.16
CA ILE A 184 8.63 24.63 28.38
C ILE A 184 7.15 25.03 28.34
N GLY A 185 6.46 24.55 27.31
CA GLY A 185 5.02 24.72 27.13
C GLY A 185 4.60 26.11 26.61
N PRO A 186 3.32 26.49 26.77
CA PRO A 186 2.73 27.61 26.05
C PRO A 186 3.33 28.97 26.46
N LYS A 187 3.82 29.08 27.71
CA LYS A 187 4.45 30.31 28.22
C LYS A 187 5.87 30.50 27.71
N ALA A 188 6.59 29.40 27.46
CA ALA A 188 7.93 29.46 26.87
C ALA A 188 7.89 29.76 25.36
N ASN A 189 6.80 29.36 24.68
CA ASN A 189 6.54 29.63 23.27
C ASN A 189 7.72 29.25 22.34
N ASN A 190 8.33 28.09 22.59
CA ASN A 190 9.47 27.57 21.84
C ASN A 190 9.18 26.22 21.15
N GLY A 191 7.91 25.79 21.12
CA GLY A 191 7.46 24.55 20.47
C GLY A 191 7.72 23.27 21.26
N THR A 192 8.15 23.39 22.53
CA THR A 192 8.11 22.28 23.50
C THR A 192 6.70 22.12 24.07
N LEU A 193 6.41 20.93 24.62
CA LEU A 193 5.13 20.62 25.25
C LEU A 193 5.26 20.55 26.77
N PHE A 194 4.26 21.05 27.48
CA PHE A 194 4.08 20.81 28.90
C PHE A 194 2.69 20.26 29.18
N LEU A 195 2.64 19.00 29.61
CA LEU A 195 1.41 18.27 29.89
C LEU A 195 1.20 18.08 31.39
N TYR A 196 -0.06 17.94 31.74
CA TYR A 196 -0.50 17.53 33.06
C TYR A 196 -1.42 16.32 32.91
N ASP A 197 -0.98 15.16 33.38
CA ASP A 197 -1.74 13.93 33.41
C ASP A 197 -2.36 13.71 34.80
N THR A 198 -3.61 13.25 34.85
CA THR A 198 -4.30 13.03 36.11
C THR A 198 -5.47 12.06 36.01
N ASN A 199 -5.69 11.32 37.10
CA ASN A 199 -6.87 10.48 37.33
C ASN A 199 -8.03 11.23 38.04
N ALA A 200 -7.88 12.55 38.25
CA ALA A 200 -8.79 13.46 38.96
C ALA A 200 -8.83 13.34 40.49
N GLU A 201 -7.84 12.70 41.12
CA GLU A 201 -7.78 12.57 42.57
C GLU A 201 -7.86 13.91 43.31
N THR A 202 -7.11 14.91 42.83
CA THR A 202 -7.11 16.26 43.41
C THR A 202 -6.96 17.33 42.34
N MET A 203 -7.91 18.26 42.27
CA MET A 203 -7.88 19.35 41.27
C MET A 203 -7.02 20.56 41.71
N ALA A 204 -6.84 20.77 43.01
CA ALA A 204 -6.19 21.98 43.54
C ALA A 204 -4.79 22.26 42.95
N PRO A 205 -3.88 21.29 42.78
CA PRO A 205 -2.56 21.55 42.19
C PRO A 205 -2.64 21.97 40.72
N PHE A 206 -3.67 21.55 39.99
CA PHE A 206 -3.86 21.98 38.60
C PHE A 206 -4.38 23.42 38.50
N GLN A 207 -5.36 23.79 39.33
CA GLN A 207 -6.08 25.08 39.22
C GLN A 207 -5.13 26.29 39.24
N ASN A 208 -4.13 26.26 40.12
CA ASN A 208 -3.22 27.38 40.37
C ASN A 208 -2.22 27.66 39.22
N VAL A 209 -2.02 26.68 38.35
CA VAL A 209 -0.98 26.69 37.32
C VAL A 209 -1.46 26.21 35.95
N SER A 210 -2.78 26.06 35.79
CA SER A 210 -3.45 25.57 34.57
C SER A 210 -3.02 26.27 33.28
N ASP A 211 -2.68 27.55 33.34
CA ASP A 211 -2.18 28.36 32.22
C ASP A 211 -0.76 27.97 31.75
N SER A 212 -0.09 27.06 32.47
CA SER A 212 1.25 26.57 32.17
C SER A 212 1.25 25.37 31.22
N PHE A 213 0.09 24.79 30.90
CA PHE A 213 -0.02 23.54 30.17
C PHE A 213 -0.61 23.69 28.76
N ASP A 214 -0.05 22.92 27.82
CA ASP A 214 -0.59 22.78 26.47
C ASP A 214 -1.83 21.90 26.48
N VAL A 215 -1.78 20.80 27.24
CA VAL A 215 -2.80 19.76 27.29
C VAL A 215 -2.97 19.22 28.71
N LEU A 216 -4.22 18.97 29.10
CA LEU A 216 -4.58 18.17 30.28
C LEU A 216 -4.92 16.75 29.81
N ALA A 217 -4.03 15.80 30.08
CA ALA A 217 -4.30 14.38 29.89
C ALA A 217 -5.15 13.89 31.07
N TYR A 218 -6.32 13.35 30.78
CA TYR A 218 -7.29 12.91 31.79
C TYR A 218 -7.53 11.41 31.69
N GLN A 219 -7.03 10.66 32.68
CA GLN A 219 -7.20 9.22 32.76
C GLN A 219 -8.64 8.88 33.16
N GLN A 220 -9.34 8.15 32.29
CA GLN A 220 -10.72 7.73 32.52
C GLN A 220 -10.94 6.25 32.24
N TYR A 221 -9.94 5.43 32.58
CA TYR A 221 -9.93 4.00 32.32
C TYR A 221 -11.21 3.31 32.81
N GLY A 222 -11.75 2.41 31.98
CA GLY A 222 -12.98 1.68 32.24
C GLY A 222 -14.25 2.53 32.28
N SER A 223 -14.19 3.81 31.88
CA SER A 223 -15.31 4.74 31.93
C SER A 223 -15.76 5.18 30.54
N GLY A 224 -17.07 5.38 30.40
CA GLY A 224 -17.70 5.87 29.17
C GLY A 224 -17.75 7.40 29.07
N THR A 225 -18.50 7.87 28.06
CA THR A 225 -18.60 9.29 27.67
C THR A 225 -19.24 10.20 28.72
N ASP A 226 -20.07 9.65 29.62
CA ASP A 226 -20.62 10.41 30.75
C ASP A 226 -19.50 10.95 31.66
N ARG A 227 -18.45 10.16 31.90
CA ARG A 227 -17.28 10.62 32.67
C ARG A 227 -16.50 11.67 31.90
N THR A 228 -16.36 11.53 30.58
CA THR A 228 -15.72 12.52 29.73
C THR A 228 -16.45 13.87 29.81
N ALA A 229 -17.77 13.86 29.64
CA ALA A 229 -18.60 15.06 29.70
C ALA A 229 -18.52 15.75 31.08
N MET A 230 -18.66 14.96 32.16
CA MET A 230 -18.58 15.46 33.53
C MET A 230 -17.22 16.11 33.81
N SER A 231 -16.14 15.42 33.44
CA SER A 231 -14.77 15.85 33.74
C SER A 231 -14.40 17.08 32.89
N SER A 232 -14.66 17.05 31.59
CA SER A 232 -14.43 18.21 30.70
C SER A 232 -15.15 19.47 31.21
N ASN A 233 -16.40 19.34 31.67
CA ASN A 233 -17.13 20.47 32.25
C ASN A 233 -16.56 20.94 33.60
N ALA A 234 -16.06 20.03 34.43
CA ALA A 234 -15.45 20.37 35.71
C ALA A 234 -14.12 21.15 35.54
N TYR A 235 -13.35 20.84 34.49
CA TYR A 235 -12.08 21.50 34.18
C TYR A 235 -12.21 22.75 33.30
N ALA A 236 -13.36 22.94 32.63
CA ALA A 236 -13.62 24.08 31.74
C ALA A 236 -13.34 25.49 32.32
N PRO A 237 -13.48 25.75 33.63
CA PRO A 237 -13.09 27.05 34.20
C PRO A 237 -11.59 27.32 34.18
N TYR A 238 -10.76 26.29 34.05
CA TYR A 238 -9.29 26.36 34.19
C TYR A 238 -8.56 26.06 32.88
N ILE A 239 -9.14 25.23 32.01
CA ILE A 239 -8.55 24.87 30.73
C ILE A 239 -9.62 24.71 29.65
N ALA A 240 -9.30 25.17 28.43
CA ALA A 240 -10.19 25.09 27.30
C ALA A 240 -10.43 23.63 26.84
N LYS A 241 -11.60 23.36 26.26
CA LYS A 241 -12.01 21.99 25.86
C LYS A 241 -11.11 21.40 24.76
N ASP A 242 -10.62 22.24 23.86
CA ASP A 242 -9.65 21.90 22.81
C ASP A 242 -8.25 21.56 23.36
N LYS A 243 -8.03 21.68 24.67
CA LYS A 243 -6.84 21.23 25.40
C LYS A 243 -7.11 20.06 26.37
N PHE A 244 -8.36 19.61 26.47
CA PHE A 244 -8.73 18.46 27.29
C PHE A 244 -8.55 17.15 26.49
N LEU A 245 -7.71 16.24 26.98
CA LEU A 245 -7.32 15.01 26.29
C LEU A 245 -7.68 13.78 27.15
N PRO A 246 -8.89 13.23 27.01
CA PRO A 246 -9.28 12.02 27.74
C PRO A 246 -8.54 10.79 27.20
N GLY A 247 -8.27 9.81 28.08
CA GLY A 247 -7.60 8.60 27.66
C GLY A 247 -8.10 7.31 28.29
N LEU A 248 -7.77 6.23 27.59
CA LEU A 248 -8.15 4.86 27.86
C LEU A 248 -6.89 3.99 27.94
N THR A 249 -7.07 2.72 28.28
CA THR A 249 -5.96 1.77 28.46
C THR A 249 -6.22 0.44 27.78
N PHE A 250 -5.15 -0.25 27.40
CA PHE A 250 -5.20 -1.66 27.02
C PHE A 250 -4.85 -2.58 28.21
N PRO A 251 -5.30 -3.85 28.18
CA PRO A 251 -4.90 -4.84 29.17
C PRO A 251 -3.38 -5.05 29.27
N GLU A 252 -2.80 -4.61 30.37
CA GLU A 252 -1.40 -4.94 30.68
C GLU A 252 -1.27 -6.42 31.05
N GLU A 253 -0.13 -7.02 30.72
CA GLU A 253 0.27 -8.29 31.31
C GLU A 253 0.34 -8.16 32.84
N GLN A 254 -0.02 -9.22 33.55
CA GLN A 254 0.04 -9.33 35.01
C GLN A 254 -0.76 -8.25 35.77
N ASP A 255 -1.62 -7.49 35.07
CA ASP A 255 -2.45 -6.45 35.68
C ASP A 255 -3.40 -7.07 36.71
N ARG A 256 -3.71 -6.28 37.75
CA ARG A 256 -4.73 -6.60 38.75
C ARG A 256 -6.03 -5.83 38.50
N ASN A 257 -5.98 -4.73 37.76
CA ASN A 257 -7.14 -3.94 37.37
C ASN A 257 -7.76 -4.50 36.07
N ARG A 258 -9.07 -4.26 35.88
CA ARG A 258 -9.83 -4.79 34.75
C ARG A 258 -10.73 -3.70 34.18
N TRP A 259 -10.20 -2.95 33.21
CA TRP A 259 -10.81 -1.74 32.66
C TRP A 259 -11.83 -2.02 31.54
N TYR A 260 -11.53 -2.99 30.66
CA TYR A 260 -12.38 -3.40 29.54
C TYR A 260 -12.71 -2.29 28.53
N ASP A 261 -11.76 -1.41 28.25
CA ASP A 261 -11.95 -0.29 27.31
C ASP A 261 -12.06 -0.72 25.85
N THR A 262 -11.49 -1.89 25.51
CA THR A 262 -11.61 -2.54 24.21
C THR A 262 -12.40 -3.84 24.35
N LYS A 263 -13.55 -3.90 23.68
CA LYS A 263 -14.42 -5.07 23.66
C LYS A 263 -15.20 -5.12 22.36
N LEU A 264 -15.63 -6.32 21.97
CA LEU A 264 -16.55 -6.50 20.86
C LEU A 264 -17.99 -6.64 21.38
N PRO A 265 -19.01 -6.15 20.66
CA PRO A 265 -18.94 -5.42 19.38
C PRO A 265 -18.20 -4.07 19.45
N TYR A 266 -17.48 -3.69 18.38
CA TYR A 266 -16.61 -2.50 18.36
C TYR A 266 -17.35 -1.22 18.79
N GLU A 267 -18.57 -1.02 18.28
CA GLU A 267 -19.39 0.17 18.55
C GLU A 267 -19.87 0.24 20.01
N GLU A 268 -19.77 -0.84 20.78
CA GLU A 268 -20.09 -0.86 22.21
C GLU A 268 -18.87 -0.61 23.11
N SER A 269 -17.66 -0.53 22.55
CA SER A 269 -16.42 -0.31 23.29
C SER A 269 -16.29 1.13 23.79
N ASN A 270 -15.60 1.33 24.92
CA ASN A 270 -15.26 2.67 25.39
C ASN A 270 -14.34 3.36 24.37
N MET A 271 -13.47 2.61 23.68
CA MET A 271 -12.62 3.11 22.60
C MET A 271 -13.42 3.84 21.52
N TYR A 272 -14.41 3.17 20.93
CA TYR A 272 -15.26 3.77 19.89
C TYR A 272 -16.05 4.97 20.43
N GLN A 273 -16.71 4.79 21.58
CA GLN A 273 -17.57 5.82 22.16
C GLN A 273 -16.78 7.07 22.51
N LEU A 274 -15.56 6.93 23.04
CA LEU A 274 -14.69 8.05 23.33
C LEU A 274 -14.20 8.75 22.05
N ALA A 275 -13.66 7.99 21.08
CA ALA A 275 -13.15 8.57 19.84
C ALA A 275 -14.24 9.38 19.10
N LYS A 276 -15.46 8.83 19.03
CA LYS A 276 -16.63 9.52 18.52
C LYS A 276 -16.97 10.77 19.33
N TYR A 277 -17.00 10.68 20.66
CA TYR A 277 -17.31 11.83 21.53
C TYR A 277 -16.30 12.96 21.37
N VAL A 278 -15.01 12.65 21.31
CA VAL A 278 -13.91 13.60 21.07
C VAL A 278 -14.12 14.34 19.75
N ARG A 279 -14.47 13.61 18.68
CA ARG A 279 -14.77 14.19 17.37
C ARG A 279 -15.98 15.12 17.42
N GLU A 280 -17.07 14.69 18.06
CA GLU A 280 -18.35 15.43 18.08
C GLU A 280 -18.37 16.63 19.03
N ASN A 281 -17.46 16.69 20.01
CA ASN A 281 -17.41 17.73 21.05
C ASN A 281 -16.16 18.61 20.99
N ASP A 282 -15.41 18.51 19.90
CA ASP A 282 -14.18 19.28 19.63
C ASP A 282 -13.17 19.30 20.78
N LEU A 283 -12.96 18.13 21.40
CA LEU A 283 -11.90 17.96 22.38
C LEU A 283 -10.53 17.91 21.68
N SER A 284 -9.46 18.08 22.47
CA SER A 284 -8.06 18.07 21.99
C SER A 284 -7.75 16.84 21.14
N GLY A 285 -8.32 15.70 21.52
CA GLY A 285 -8.00 14.40 20.97
C GLY A 285 -8.22 13.29 21.99
N MET A 286 -7.43 12.22 21.91
CA MET A 286 -7.42 11.18 22.96
C MET A 286 -6.01 10.63 23.21
N PHE A 287 -5.84 9.89 24.31
CA PHE A 287 -4.62 9.12 24.54
C PHE A 287 -4.88 7.65 24.87
N LEU A 288 -3.88 6.82 24.63
CA LEU A 288 -3.88 5.40 24.98
C LEU A 288 -2.67 5.04 25.85
N TYR A 289 -2.96 4.50 27.03
CA TYR A 289 -1.96 3.87 27.88
C TYR A 289 -1.77 2.39 27.49
N ALA A 290 -0.54 1.90 27.64
CA ALA A 290 -0.13 0.54 27.28
C ALA A 290 -0.43 0.15 25.82
N PHE A 291 -0.23 1.06 24.86
CA PHE A 291 -0.62 0.78 23.46
C PHE A 291 0.16 -0.38 22.81
N ASP A 292 1.31 -0.78 23.36
CA ASP A 292 2.03 -2.00 22.97
C ASP A 292 1.21 -3.29 23.22
N ARG A 293 0.10 -3.18 23.96
CA ARG A 293 -0.87 -4.23 24.28
C ARG A 293 -2.15 -4.15 23.44
N ASP A 294 -2.15 -3.41 22.34
CA ASP A 294 -3.30 -3.31 21.45
C ASP A 294 -3.86 -4.70 21.07
N GLY A 295 -5.16 -4.88 21.25
CA GLY A 295 -5.87 -6.13 20.93
C GLY A 295 -5.69 -7.26 21.94
N LYS A 296 -4.91 -7.08 23.01
CA LYS A 296 -4.75 -8.08 24.08
C LYS A 296 -5.93 -8.07 25.04
N THR A 297 -6.17 -9.20 25.69
CA THR A 297 -7.23 -9.41 26.67
C THR A 297 -6.68 -9.67 28.07
N TYR A 298 -7.57 -9.76 29.07
CA TYR A 298 -7.20 -10.18 30.43
C TYR A 298 -7.20 -11.71 30.63
N ASN A 299 -7.37 -12.47 29.55
CA ASN A 299 -7.41 -13.93 29.58
C ASN A 299 -6.04 -14.52 29.22
N GLU A 300 -5.84 -15.79 29.52
CA GLU A 300 -4.67 -16.53 29.02
C GLU A 300 -4.74 -16.70 27.48
N PRO A 301 -3.62 -16.61 26.76
CA PRO A 301 -2.27 -16.37 27.27
C PRO A 301 -1.93 -14.87 27.47
N ASP A 302 -2.76 -13.95 27.00
CA ASP A 302 -2.43 -12.52 26.95
C ASP A 302 -2.03 -11.94 28.31
N ILE A 303 -2.76 -12.29 29.38
CA ILE A 303 -2.49 -11.76 30.72
C ILE A 303 -1.13 -12.19 31.29
N SER A 304 -0.53 -13.27 30.77
CA SER A 304 0.72 -13.83 31.27
C SER A 304 1.86 -13.81 30.24
N SER A 305 1.64 -13.22 29.07
CA SER A 305 2.62 -13.22 27.97
C SER A 305 2.72 -11.89 27.24
N VAL A 306 3.86 -11.69 26.57
CA VAL A 306 4.06 -10.63 25.57
C VAL A 306 4.05 -11.26 24.19
N SER A 307 3.27 -10.68 23.27
CA SER A 307 3.17 -11.17 21.89
C SER A 307 2.87 -10.02 20.93
N PRO A 308 3.24 -10.16 19.64
CA PRO A 308 3.01 -9.14 18.63
C PRO A 308 1.56 -8.65 18.54
N SER A 309 1.38 -7.39 18.16
CA SER A 309 0.08 -6.80 17.83
C SER A 309 0.09 -6.19 16.44
N ASN A 310 -1.07 -6.18 15.79
CA ASN A 310 -1.32 -5.49 14.53
C ASN A 310 -1.73 -4.01 14.74
N LEU A 311 -1.87 -3.57 16.00
CA LEU A 311 -2.29 -2.23 16.40
C LEU A 311 -3.67 -1.82 15.82
N LEU A 312 -4.55 -2.81 15.66
CA LEU A 312 -5.87 -2.64 15.04
C LEU A 312 -6.72 -1.58 15.73
N TRP A 313 -6.81 -1.62 17.06
CA TRP A 313 -7.68 -0.71 17.81
C TRP A 313 -7.18 0.73 17.73
N THR A 314 -5.88 0.93 17.90
CA THR A 314 -5.20 2.22 17.83
C THR A 314 -5.36 2.84 16.45
N LYS A 315 -5.04 2.11 15.37
CA LYS A 315 -5.21 2.60 13.99
C LYS A 315 -6.67 2.93 13.68
N THR A 316 -7.61 2.17 14.21
CA THR A 316 -9.04 2.45 14.03
C THR A 316 -9.48 3.68 14.81
N ALA A 317 -9.03 3.85 16.07
CA ALA A 317 -9.33 5.02 16.89
C ALA A 317 -8.76 6.31 16.28
N ILE A 318 -7.58 6.27 15.66
CA ILE A 318 -7.00 7.40 14.91
C ILE A 318 -7.91 7.81 13.75
N LEU A 319 -8.48 6.86 13.00
CA LEU A 319 -9.44 7.18 11.94
C LEU A 319 -10.72 7.79 12.50
N GLU A 320 -11.29 7.20 13.56
CA GLU A 320 -12.55 7.64 14.16
C GLU A 320 -12.45 9.05 14.76
N VAL A 321 -11.39 9.33 15.53
CA VAL A 321 -11.20 10.62 16.19
C VAL A 321 -11.01 11.76 15.18
N ASN A 322 -10.43 11.44 14.01
CA ASN A 322 -10.16 12.40 12.95
C ASN A 322 -11.28 12.50 11.90
N GLY A 323 -12.36 11.73 12.07
CA GLY A 323 -13.56 11.83 11.24
C GLY A 323 -13.45 11.21 9.86
N TYR A 324 -12.60 10.19 9.69
CA TYR A 324 -12.56 9.42 8.45
C TYR A 324 -13.87 8.65 8.24
N SER A 325 -14.35 8.66 7.01
CA SER A 325 -15.50 7.89 6.54
C SER A 325 -15.11 6.43 6.27
N VAL A 326 -16.12 5.57 6.34
CA VAL A 326 -15.99 4.16 5.99
C VAL A 326 -15.58 4.02 4.52
N GLU A 327 -16.12 4.85 3.63
CA GLU A 327 -15.77 4.88 2.21
C GLU A 327 -14.30 5.20 1.98
N SER A 328 -13.76 6.26 2.61
CA SER A 328 -12.33 6.59 2.51
C SER A 328 -11.46 5.45 3.03
N ALA A 329 -11.81 4.85 4.17
CA ALA A 329 -11.07 3.70 4.70
C ALA A 329 -11.11 2.48 3.76
N LYS A 330 -12.25 2.21 3.10
CA LYS A 330 -12.38 1.12 2.11
C LYS A 330 -11.43 1.33 0.94
N GLU A 331 -11.32 2.55 0.42
CA GLU A 331 -10.43 2.85 -0.69
C GLU A 331 -8.95 2.69 -0.31
N LEU A 332 -8.57 3.11 0.90
CA LEU A 332 -7.21 2.89 1.43
C LEU A 332 -6.89 1.39 1.58
N ALA A 333 -7.83 0.61 2.11
CA ALA A 333 -7.65 -0.83 2.27
C ALA A 333 -7.52 -1.56 0.93
N LYS A 334 -8.31 -1.17 -0.09
CA LYS A 334 -8.21 -1.72 -1.45
C LYS A 334 -6.91 -1.33 -2.13
N HIS A 335 -6.49 -0.07 -2.02
CA HIS A 335 -5.22 0.39 -2.56
C HIS A 335 -4.04 -0.41 -1.97
N HIS A 336 -4.05 -0.62 -0.64
CA HIS A 336 -3.06 -1.47 0.02
C HIS A 336 -3.09 -2.91 -0.50
N LEU A 337 -4.27 -3.52 -0.58
CA LEU A 337 -4.45 -4.88 -1.08
C LEU A 337 -3.92 -5.04 -2.51
N GLN A 338 -4.22 -4.07 -3.38
CA GLN A 338 -3.78 -4.07 -4.78
C GLN A 338 -2.25 -4.03 -4.90
N ARG A 339 -1.58 -3.25 -4.05
CA ARG A 339 -0.11 -3.16 -3.97
C ARG A 339 0.53 -4.47 -3.51
N ILE A 340 0.07 -5.02 -2.38
CA ILE A 340 0.75 -6.14 -1.74
C ILE A 340 0.44 -7.49 -2.38
N GLN A 341 -0.62 -7.61 -3.20
CA GLN A 341 -1.04 -8.91 -3.73
C GLN A 341 0.08 -9.63 -4.47
N TYR A 342 0.94 -8.89 -5.18
CA TYR A 342 2.03 -9.47 -5.97
C TYR A 342 3.21 -9.90 -5.10
N SER A 343 3.67 -9.07 -4.15
CA SER A 343 4.79 -9.42 -3.27
C SER A 343 4.45 -10.53 -2.29
N LYS A 344 3.18 -10.63 -1.87
CA LYS A 344 2.69 -11.69 -0.99
C LYS A 344 2.15 -12.91 -1.73
N GLY A 345 2.12 -12.90 -3.07
CA GLY A 345 1.58 -13.99 -3.87
C GLY A 345 0.11 -14.32 -3.56
N ILE A 346 -0.70 -13.30 -3.26
CA ILE A 346 -2.13 -13.47 -2.95
C ILE A 346 -2.86 -13.84 -4.23
N ALA A 347 -3.51 -14.99 -4.25
CA ALA A 347 -4.27 -15.46 -5.42
C ALA A 347 -5.43 -14.50 -5.75
N SER A 348 -5.71 -14.27 -7.04
CA SER A 348 -6.75 -13.33 -7.49
C SER A 348 -8.14 -13.63 -6.92
N ALA A 349 -8.47 -14.92 -6.71
CA ALA A 349 -9.73 -15.30 -6.06
C ALA A 349 -9.80 -14.82 -4.61
N LYS A 350 -8.68 -14.84 -3.88
CA LYS A 350 -8.61 -14.34 -2.50
C LYS A 350 -8.64 -12.80 -2.45
N VAL A 351 -8.02 -12.13 -3.42
CA VAL A 351 -8.12 -10.67 -3.58
C VAL A 351 -9.59 -10.26 -3.75
N ALA A 352 -10.31 -10.89 -4.68
CA ALA A 352 -11.74 -10.62 -4.89
C ALA A 352 -12.61 -10.91 -3.66
N GLU A 353 -12.28 -11.95 -2.89
CA GLU A 353 -12.94 -12.25 -1.61
C GLU A 353 -12.72 -11.10 -0.60
N LEU A 354 -11.48 -10.65 -0.42
CA LEU A 354 -11.12 -9.58 0.50
C LEU A 354 -11.76 -8.25 0.10
N GLU A 355 -11.76 -7.90 -1.20
CA GLU A 355 -12.47 -6.72 -1.69
C GLU A 355 -13.96 -6.76 -1.39
N ASN A 356 -14.60 -7.93 -1.51
CA ASN A 356 -16.00 -8.11 -1.15
C ASN A 356 -16.23 -7.96 0.37
N ILE A 357 -15.30 -8.43 1.22
CA ILE A 357 -15.35 -8.19 2.67
C ILE A 357 -15.23 -6.69 2.95
N ILE A 358 -14.24 -6.01 2.36
CA ILE A 358 -14.02 -4.56 2.50
C ILE A 358 -15.29 -3.80 2.07
N ASN A 359 -15.88 -4.12 0.92
CA ASN A 359 -17.07 -3.44 0.42
C ASN A 359 -18.29 -3.58 1.36
N LYS A 360 -18.43 -4.73 2.02
CA LYS A 360 -19.52 -5.03 2.96
C LYS A 360 -19.31 -4.45 4.36
N ALA A 361 -18.08 -4.06 4.71
CA ALA A 361 -17.78 -3.47 6.01
C ALA A 361 -18.68 -2.25 6.28
N SER A 362 -19.21 -2.19 7.49
CA SER A 362 -20.18 -1.21 7.95
C SER A 362 -19.57 -0.10 8.81
N ASN A 363 -18.38 -0.33 9.35
CA ASN A 363 -17.63 0.62 10.17
C ASN A 363 -16.11 0.52 9.89
N LEU A 364 -15.35 1.49 10.43
CA LEU A 364 -13.89 1.57 10.25
C LEU A 364 -13.14 0.34 10.77
N TYR A 365 -13.63 -0.26 11.86
CA TYR A 365 -13.03 -1.44 12.47
C TYR A 365 -13.10 -2.65 11.53
N GLU A 366 -14.27 -2.91 10.93
CA GLU A 366 -14.46 -4.01 9.99
C GLU A 366 -13.61 -3.86 8.72
N VAL A 367 -13.44 -2.62 8.23
CA VAL A 367 -12.53 -2.34 7.11
C VAL A 367 -11.09 -2.71 7.49
N ASN A 368 -10.63 -2.25 8.65
CA ASN A 368 -9.27 -2.53 9.10
C ASN A 368 -9.04 -4.02 9.38
N VAL A 369 -10.01 -4.73 9.95
CA VAL A 369 -9.95 -6.19 10.18
C VAL A 369 -9.73 -6.96 8.88
N ALA A 370 -10.29 -6.52 7.75
CA ALA A 370 -10.11 -7.20 6.47
C ALA A 370 -8.64 -7.29 6.02
N ILE A 371 -7.79 -6.34 6.45
CA ILE A 371 -6.36 -6.30 6.11
C ILE A 371 -5.48 -6.70 7.30
N LEU A 372 -5.74 -6.13 8.48
CA LEU A 372 -4.96 -6.35 9.70
C LEU A 372 -5.30 -7.66 10.40
N GLY A 373 -6.39 -8.34 10.03
CA GLY A 373 -6.90 -9.48 10.76
C GLY A 373 -7.53 -9.08 12.10
N ALA A 374 -8.22 -10.03 12.73
CA ALA A 374 -8.74 -9.83 14.10
C ALA A 374 -7.62 -9.91 15.15
N ASN A 375 -6.49 -10.53 14.79
CA ASN A 375 -5.26 -10.63 15.55
C ASN A 375 -4.07 -10.68 14.58
N PHE A 376 -2.85 -10.67 15.13
CA PHE A 376 -1.62 -10.62 14.35
C PHE A 376 -1.47 -11.82 13.40
N GLU A 377 -1.85 -13.01 13.84
CA GLU A 377 -1.68 -14.27 13.12
C GLU A 377 -2.63 -14.41 11.92
N THR A 378 -3.80 -13.77 11.99
CA THR A 378 -4.82 -13.78 10.92
C THR A 378 -4.65 -12.63 9.93
N ALA A 379 -3.67 -11.76 10.14
CA ALA A 379 -3.44 -10.58 9.31
C ALA A 379 -2.99 -10.95 7.89
N ILE A 380 -3.61 -10.33 6.88
CA ILE A 380 -3.05 -10.33 5.51
C ILE A 380 -1.79 -9.45 5.49
N SER A 381 -1.85 -8.31 6.18
CA SER A 381 -0.76 -7.36 6.32
C SER A 381 -0.79 -6.73 7.72
N PRO A 382 -0.08 -7.30 8.71
CA PRO A 382 -0.09 -6.79 10.08
C PRO A 382 0.52 -5.38 10.21
N SER A 383 1.32 -4.98 9.21
CA SER A 383 1.93 -3.65 9.11
C SER A 383 1.07 -2.62 8.37
N TYR A 384 -0.13 -2.96 7.89
CA TYR A 384 -1.02 -2.00 7.24
C TYR A 384 -1.30 -0.81 8.16
N ASP A 385 -1.13 0.39 7.63
CA ASP A 385 -1.39 1.63 8.33
C ASP A 385 -2.19 2.54 7.39
N PRO A 386 -3.46 2.83 7.69
CA PRO A 386 -4.32 3.58 6.78
C PRO A 386 -3.84 5.02 6.57
N ILE A 387 -3.21 5.65 7.58
CA ILE A 387 -2.73 7.02 7.46
C ILE A 387 -1.48 7.07 6.58
N LEU A 388 -0.58 6.09 6.74
CA LEU A 388 0.55 5.93 5.82
C LEU A 388 0.08 5.62 4.40
N GLU A 389 -0.89 4.72 4.25
CA GLU A 389 -1.42 4.34 2.95
C GLU A 389 -2.02 5.54 2.21
N LYS A 390 -2.68 6.46 2.92
CA LYS A 390 -3.18 7.72 2.35
C LYS A 390 -2.06 8.57 1.74
N LEU A 391 -0.84 8.53 2.27
CA LEU A 391 0.29 9.24 1.66
C LEU A 391 0.72 8.56 0.36
N LEU A 392 0.65 7.23 0.31
CA LEU A 392 1.07 6.41 -0.82
C LEU A 392 0.10 6.46 -2.01
N THR A 393 -1.17 6.77 -1.80
CA THR A 393 -2.15 6.96 -2.91
C THR A 393 -1.80 8.14 -3.82
N SER A 394 -0.90 9.03 -3.39
CA SER A 394 -0.40 10.13 -4.23
C SER A 394 0.57 9.68 -5.32
N ILE A 395 1.10 8.45 -5.24
CA ILE A 395 2.04 7.88 -6.21
C ILE A 395 1.24 7.05 -7.22
N ASP A 396 1.28 7.43 -8.50
CA ASP A 396 0.58 6.69 -9.56
C ASP A 396 1.29 5.36 -9.87
N LEU A 397 0.58 4.26 -9.64
CA LEU A 397 1.07 2.90 -9.86
C LEU A 397 0.55 2.27 -11.17
N THR A 398 -0.19 3.01 -12.00
CA THR A 398 -0.79 2.49 -13.23
C THR A 398 0.25 1.83 -14.14
N SER A 399 1.37 2.51 -14.39
CA SER A 399 2.46 1.97 -15.21
C SER A 399 3.15 0.77 -14.58
N ALA A 400 3.23 0.73 -13.24
CA ALA A 400 3.81 -0.41 -12.52
C ALA A 400 2.94 -1.66 -12.68
N PHE A 401 1.63 -1.56 -12.46
CA PHE A 401 0.71 -2.68 -12.64
C PHE A 401 0.68 -3.17 -14.10
N ALA A 402 0.66 -2.26 -15.08
CA ALA A 402 0.72 -2.63 -16.49
C ALA A 402 1.99 -3.42 -16.84
N ALA A 403 3.15 -3.00 -16.34
CA ALA A 403 4.42 -3.70 -16.56
C ALA A 403 4.46 -5.07 -15.88
N ILE A 404 3.88 -5.18 -14.67
CA ILE A 404 3.76 -6.46 -13.95
C ILE A 404 2.87 -7.44 -14.72
N ASP A 405 1.71 -6.98 -15.20
CA ASP A 405 0.77 -7.81 -15.95
C ASP A 405 1.37 -8.28 -17.30
N GLU A 406 2.11 -7.42 -18.00
CA GLU A 406 2.83 -7.79 -19.23
C GLU A 406 3.93 -8.83 -18.93
N ALA A 407 4.70 -8.65 -17.85
CA ALA A 407 5.69 -9.62 -17.43
C ALA A 407 5.06 -10.98 -17.09
N ASP A 408 3.93 -11.00 -16.37
CA ASP A 408 3.20 -12.23 -16.05
C ASP A 408 2.68 -12.94 -17.30
N LEU A 409 2.15 -12.19 -18.26
CA LEU A 409 1.71 -12.76 -19.54
C LEU A 409 2.87 -13.45 -20.28
N ILE A 410 4.04 -12.83 -20.33
CA ILE A 410 5.23 -13.42 -20.96
C ILE A 410 5.67 -14.66 -20.19
N LEU A 411 5.81 -14.56 -18.86
CA LEU A 411 6.26 -15.67 -18.01
C LEU A 411 5.31 -16.88 -18.08
N SER A 412 4.02 -16.67 -18.34
CA SER A 412 3.05 -17.76 -18.55
C SER A 412 3.20 -18.49 -19.89
N LYS A 413 3.92 -17.91 -20.85
CA LYS A 413 4.02 -18.40 -22.24
C LYS A 413 5.41 -18.89 -22.64
N VAL A 414 6.46 -18.44 -21.96
CA VAL A 414 7.83 -18.91 -22.21
C VAL A 414 7.94 -20.42 -21.91
N ALA A 415 8.65 -21.14 -22.77
CA ALA A 415 8.90 -22.57 -22.61
C ALA A 415 10.26 -22.83 -21.93
N ASN A 416 11.23 -21.93 -22.14
CA ASN A 416 12.60 -22.10 -21.67
C ASN A 416 13.00 -21.06 -20.63
N ASN A 417 13.83 -21.50 -19.68
CA ASN A 417 14.35 -20.64 -18.64
C ASN A 417 15.68 -19.97 -19.05
N THR A 418 15.62 -19.05 -20.00
CA THR A 418 16.80 -18.33 -20.50
C THR A 418 17.29 -17.28 -19.51
N ALA A 419 18.51 -16.76 -19.72
CA ALA A 419 19.05 -15.67 -18.89
C ALA A 419 18.16 -14.41 -18.92
N ASN A 420 17.54 -14.10 -20.06
CA ASN A 420 16.61 -12.96 -20.18
C ASN A 420 15.30 -13.22 -19.42
N VAL A 421 14.81 -14.46 -19.39
CA VAL A 421 13.63 -14.86 -18.59
C VAL A 421 13.93 -14.77 -17.09
N GLU A 422 15.11 -15.19 -16.64
CA GLU A 422 15.52 -15.04 -15.24
C GLU A 422 15.71 -13.57 -14.83
N ALA A 423 16.29 -12.75 -15.71
CA ALA A 423 16.40 -11.31 -15.49
C ALA A 423 15.01 -10.63 -15.43
N LEU A 424 14.05 -11.07 -16.25
CA LEU A 424 12.66 -10.62 -16.19
C LEU A 424 12.01 -10.95 -14.84
N LYS A 425 12.14 -12.20 -14.36
CA LYS A 425 11.62 -12.61 -13.04
C LYS A 425 12.21 -11.74 -11.93
N THR A 426 13.52 -11.53 -11.96
CA THR A 426 14.24 -10.72 -10.96
C THR A 426 13.71 -9.29 -10.92
N ALA A 427 13.66 -8.61 -12.07
CA ALA A 427 13.15 -7.24 -12.15
C ALA A 427 11.68 -7.13 -11.75
N LYS A 428 10.86 -8.14 -12.08
CA LYS A 428 9.47 -8.21 -11.63
C LYS A 428 9.40 -8.29 -10.10
N THR A 429 10.17 -9.19 -9.49
CA THR A 429 10.23 -9.34 -8.03
C THR A 429 10.73 -8.09 -7.34
N GLU A 430 11.71 -7.38 -7.89
CA GLU A 430 12.20 -6.10 -7.38
C GLU A 430 11.08 -5.06 -7.36
N LEU A 431 10.37 -4.87 -8.49
CA LEU A 431 9.25 -3.92 -8.56
C LEU A 431 8.11 -4.31 -7.62
N THR A 432 7.69 -5.57 -7.59
CA THR A 432 6.59 -6.02 -6.73
C THR A 432 6.94 -5.90 -5.25
N ASN A 433 8.18 -6.17 -4.86
CA ASN A 433 8.65 -5.98 -3.49
C ASN A 433 8.71 -4.50 -3.11
N LEU A 434 9.17 -3.63 -4.03
CA LEU A 434 9.20 -2.17 -3.82
C LEU A 434 7.78 -1.63 -3.56
N ILE A 435 6.84 -1.88 -4.49
CA ILE A 435 5.45 -1.44 -4.34
C ILE A 435 4.66 -2.29 -3.36
N GLY A 436 5.23 -3.35 -2.79
CA GLY A 436 4.65 -4.12 -1.69
C GLY A 436 5.17 -3.66 -0.32
N GLY A 437 6.18 -2.79 -0.30
CA GLY A 437 6.84 -2.31 0.90
C GLY A 437 6.04 -1.25 1.67
N LYS A 438 6.57 -0.92 2.87
CA LYS A 438 6.00 0.07 3.80
C LYS A 438 6.09 1.51 3.24
N LYS A 439 7.18 1.84 2.53
CA LYS A 439 7.45 3.17 1.96
C LYS A 439 8.23 3.03 0.65
N TYR A 440 7.97 3.93 -0.28
CA TYR A 440 8.68 4.10 -1.55
C TYR A 440 8.34 5.49 -2.10
N THR A 441 9.12 5.93 -3.08
CA THR A 441 8.96 7.20 -3.77
C THR A 441 8.56 6.98 -5.22
N GLU A 442 7.99 8.01 -5.84
CA GLU A 442 7.67 7.99 -7.27
C GLU A 442 8.92 7.73 -8.15
N ALA A 443 10.08 8.28 -7.76
CA ALA A 443 11.33 8.09 -8.48
C ALA A 443 11.79 6.62 -8.48
N GLU A 444 11.75 5.96 -7.31
CA GLU A 444 12.09 4.54 -7.19
C GLU A 444 11.16 3.66 -8.01
N VAL A 445 9.85 3.95 -8.00
CA VAL A 445 8.86 3.23 -8.81
C VAL A 445 9.16 3.41 -10.30
N ASN A 446 9.38 4.64 -10.75
CA ASN A 446 9.68 4.92 -12.15
C ASN A 446 10.95 4.22 -12.64
N GLU A 447 12.00 4.18 -11.81
CA GLU A 447 13.24 3.46 -12.11
C GLU A 447 13.00 1.95 -12.21
N ALA A 448 12.29 1.36 -11.25
CA ALA A 448 11.98 -0.07 -11.25
C ALA A 448 11.09 -0.47 -12.44
N VAL A 449 10.12 0.37 -12.81
CA VAL A 449 9.28 0.19 -14.00
C VAL A 449 10.12 0.23 -15.28
N ALA A 450 11.04 1.20 -15.41
CA ALA A 450 11.93 1.29 -16.56
C ALA A 450 12.84 0.06 -16.68
N ASN A 451 13.39 -0.43 -15.56
CA ASN A 451 14.17 -1.67 -15.53
C ASN A 451 13.32 -2.86 -16.00
N LEU A 452 12.11 -3.05 -15.45
CA LEU A 452 11.22 -4.13 -15.83
C LEU A 452 10.85 -4.07 -17.32
N ALA A 453 10.49 -2.89 -17.84
CA ALA A 453 10.18 -2.69 -19.25
C ALA A 453 11.36 -3.06 -20.15
N SER A 454 12.59 -2.73 -19.75
CA SER A 454 13.79 -3.16 -20.47
C SER A 454 13.97 -4.67 -20.46
N ARG A 455 13.63 -5.37 -19.36
CA ARG A 455 13.71 -6.84 -19.30
C ARG A 455 12.64 -7.51 -20.13
N ILE A 456 11.42 -6.96 -20.14
CA ILE A 456 10.32 -7.40 -21.01
C ILE A 456 10.77 -7.38 -22.47
N ALA A 457 11.35 -6.26 -22.93
CA ALA A 457 11.83 -6.12 -24.30
C ALA A 457 12.95 -7.13 -24.64
N ALA A 458 13.82 -7.43 -23.67
CA ALA A 458 14.96 -8.33 -23.86
C ALA A 458 14.58 -9.82 -23.95
N VAL A 459 13.38 -10.22 -23.52
CA VAL A 459 12.95 -11.63 -23.64
C VAL A 459 12.85 -12.03 -25.12
N SER A 460 12.27 -11.18 -25.95
CA SER A 460 12.05 -11.46 -27.36
C SER A 460 13.37 -11.57 -28.12
N GLN A 461 13.57 -12.68 -28.85
CA GLN A 461 14.77 -12.93 -29.65
C GLN A 461 14.49 -12.75 -31.16
N PRO A 462 15.50 -12.33 -31.94
CA PRO A 462 15.33 -12.06 -33.36
C PRO A 462 15.05 -13.32 -34.18
N VAL A 463 14.41 -13.12 -35.33
CA VAL A 463 14.29 -14.13 -36.40
C VAL A 463 15.29 -13.77 -37.50
N THR A 464 16.16 -14.70 -37.87
CA THR A 464 17.22 -14.49 -38.85
C THR A 464 16.94 -15.29 -40.13
N ALA A 465 16.90 -14.62 -41.27
CA ALA A 465 16.90 -15.28 -42.57
C ALA A 465 18.32 -15.42 -43.12
N ILE A 466 18.65 -16.62 -43.59
CA ILE A 466 19.93 -16.99 -44.18
C ILE A 466 19.68 -17.33 -45.65
N TYR A 467 20.49 -16.78 -46.55
CA TYR A 467 20.38 -16.98 -47.99
C TYR A 467 21.63 -17.70 -48.51
N GLN A 468 21.48 -18.94 -48.96
CA GLN A 468 22.61 -19.79 -49.35
C GLN A 468 22.34 -20.59 -50.62
N ASP A 469 23.39 -21.06 -51.27
CA ASP A 469 23.28 -21.99 -52.40
C ASP A 469 23.14 -23.45 -51.92
N THR A 470 23.02 -24.38 -52.88
CA THR A 470 22.93 -25.83 -52.60
C THR A 470 24.18 -26.43 -51.94
N ASN A 471 25.31 -25.72 -51.93
CA ASN A 471 26.55 -26.11 -51.27
C ASN A 471 26.71 -25.47 -49.88
N GLY A 472 25.76 -24.62 -49.47
CA GLY A 472 25.82 -23.85 -48.23
C GLY A 472 26.66 -22.58 -48.32
N GLU A 473 27.05 -22.14 -49.52
CA GLU A 473 27.74 -20.86 -49.70
C GLU A 473 26.75 -19.70 -49.57
N LYS A 474 27.13 -18.68 -48.80
CA LYS A 474 26.32 -17.48 -48.56
C LYS A 474 26.14 -16.69 -49.86
N LEU A 475 24.88 -16.46 -50.26
CA LEU A 475 24.52 -15.71 -51.46
C LEU A 475 24.17 -14.24 -51.19
N ALA A 476 23.70 -13.92 -49.98
CA ALA A 476 23.37 -12.56 -49.56
C ALA A 476 23.54 -12.39 -48.06
N ASP A 477 23.61 -11.14 -47.60
CA ASP A 477 23.60 -10.83 -46.16
C ASP A 477 22.33 -11.33 -45.48
N ASN A 478 22.51 -11.88 -44.27
CA ASN A 478 21.42 -12.33 -43.44
C ASN A 478 20.53 -11.13 -43.10
N ALA A 479 19.22 -11.35 -43.12
CA ALA A 479 18.26 -10.35 -42.70
C ALA A 479 17.72 -10.73 -41.30
N GLN A 480 17.49 -9.74 -40.44
CA GLN A 480 16.92 -9.96 -39.11
C GLN A 480 15.61 -9.19 -38.96
N LEU A 481 14.64 -9.83 -38.32
CA LEU A 481 13.45 -9.19 -37.78
C LEU A 481 13.53 -9.20 -36.26
N THR A 482 13.14 -8.09 -35.65
CA THR A 482 12.92 -7.95 -34.20
C THR A 482 11.49 -7.48 -33.99
N GLY A 483 10.90 -7.86 -32.86
CA GLY A 483 9.54 -7.48 -32.49
C GLY A 483 9.24 -7.89 -31.06
N LYS A 484 8.05 -7.55 -30.57
CA LYS A 484 7.64 -7.88 -29.19
C LYS A 484 7.39 -9.38 -29.05
N PHE A 485 7.56 -9.90 -27.83
CA PHE A 485 7.28 -11.31 -27.55
C PHE A 485 5.82 -11.64 -27.91
N GLY A 486 5.61 -12.70 -28.70
CA GLY A 486 4.29 -13.12 -29.18
C GLY A 486 3.73 -12.31 -30.36
N GLU A 487 4.39 -11.23 -30.79
CA GLU A 487 4.03 -10.51 -32.01
C GLU A 487 4.31 -11.38 -33.24
N SER A 488 3.43 -11.31 -34.25
CA SER A 488 3.59 -12.10 -35.47
C SER A 488 4.69 -11.53 -36.37
N TYR A 489 5.46 -12.41 -37.00
CA TYR A 489 6.40 -12.06 -38.06
C TYR A 489 6.05 -12.80 -39.35
N ASN A 490 6.43 -12.18 -40.46
CA ASN A 490 6.45 -12.81 -41.78
C ASN A 490 7.74 -12.40 -42.49
N PHE A 491 8.52 -13.39 -42.90
CA PHE A 491 9.76 -13.23 -43.62
C PHE A 491 9.53 -13.52 -45.10
N ALA A 492 9.65 -12.49 -45.93
CA ALA A 492 9.54 -12.64 -47.38
C ALA A 492 10.84 -13.23 -47.96
N GLN A 493 10.70 -14.09 -48.97
CA GLN A 493 11.83 -14.53 -49.77
C GLN A 493 12.53 -13.34 -50.45
N LYS A 494 13.84 -13.48 -50.70
CA LYS A 494 14.61 -12.48 -51.45
C LYS A 494 14.85 -12.97 -52.87
N ASP A 495 14.70 -12.08 -53.85
CA ASP A 495 15.10 -12.37 -55.23
C ASP A 495 16.61 -12.20 -55.37
N ILE A 496 17.30 -13.24 -55.84
CA ILE A 496 18.76 -13.26 -56.03
C ILE A 496 19.06 -13.48 -57.52
N PRO A 497 19.75 -12.55 -58.20
CA PRO A 497 20.07 -12.69 -59.62
C PRO A 497 20.82 -13.99 -59.92
N ASP A 498 20.51 -14.65 -61.04
CA ASP A 498 21.10 -15.93 -61.49
C ASP A 498 20.80 -17.15 -60.58
N TYR A 499 19.88 -17.01 -59.62
CA TYR A 499 19.49 -18.08 -58.70
C TYR A 499 17.96 -18.19 -58.61
N THR A 500 17.45 -19.42 -58.46
CA THR A 500 16.04 -19.74 -58.21
C THR A 500 15.88 -20.41 -56.87
N LEU A 501 14.89 -19.97 -56.06
CA LEU A 501 14.61 -20.59 -54.77
C LEU A 501 14.24 -22.06 -54.96
N GLN A 502 14.91 -22.93 -54.22
CA GLN A 502 14.69 -24.38 -54.29
C GLN A 502 13.98 -24.89 -53.04
N GLU A 503 14.40 -24.44 -51.86
CA GLU A 503 13.92 -24.97 -50.59
C GLU A 503 13.90 -23.88 -49.51
N VAL A 504 12.94 -23.96 -48.59
CA VAL A 504 12.89 -23.14 -47.39
C VAL A 504 12.84 -24.03 -46.17
N ASN A 505 13.83 -23.89 -45.29
CA ASN A 505 13.92 -24.62 -44.04
C ASN A 505 13.68 -23.67 -42.86
N GLY A 506 12.77 -24.07 -41.95
CA GLY A 506 12.28 -23.20 -40.87
C GLY A 506 10.91 -22.59 -41.18
N LYS A 507 10.41 -21.74 -40.29
CA LYS A 507 9.08 -21.13 -40.42
C LYS A 507 9.20 -19.71 -40.97
N THR A 508 8.69 -19.48 -42.17
CA THR A 508 8.67 -18.14 -42.80
C THR A 508 7.68 -17.18 -42.13
N SER A 509 6.71 -17.71 -41.38
CA SER A 509 5.79 -16.93 -40.56
C SER A 509 5.58 -17.59 -39.22
N GLY A 510 5.44 -16.79 -38.17
CA GLY A 510 5.28 -17.26 -36.80
C GLY A 510 5.14 -16.10 -35.83
N THR A 511 5.52 -16.32 -34.57
CA THR A 511 5.59 -15.27 -33.55
C THR A 511 6.98 -15.20 -32.96
N PHE A 512 7.41 -14.01 -32.56
CA PHE A 512 8.65 -13.87 -31.79
C PHE A 512 8.54 -14.61 -30.45
N SER A 513 9.63 -15.24 -30.03
CA SER A 513 9.70 -16.05 -28.81
C SER A 513 10.98 -15.72 -28.02
N GLU A 514 11.18 -16.41 -26.90
CA GLU A 514 12.38 -16.33 -26.08
C GLU A 514 13.61 -17.03 -26.68
N THR A 515 13.44 -17.65 -27.84
CA THR A 515 14.47 -18.38 -28.58
C THR A 515 14.68 -17.73 -29.93
N ALA A 516 15.93 -17.48 -30.32
CA ALA A 516 16.23 -17.03 -31.68
C ALA A 516 15.75 -18.09 -32.68
N GLN A 517 15.20 -17.63 -33.80
CA GLN A 517 14.67 -18.50 -34.85
C GLN A 517 15.42 -18.25 -36.15
N GLU A 518 15.58 -19.30 -36.96
CA GLU A 518 16.27 -19.22 -38.24
C GLU A 518 15.39 -19.72 -39.38
N VAL A 519 15.46 -19.02 -40.51
CA VAL A 519 14.81 -19.38 -41.78
C VAL A 519 15.88 -19.44 -42.86
N VAL A 520 16.14 -20.61 -43.41
CA VAL A 520 17.16 -20.81 -44.43
C VAL A 520 16.49 -20.94 -45.79
N TYR A 521 16.78 -20.00 -46.69
CA TYR A 521 16.38 -20.04 -48.09
C TYR A 521 17.54 -20.59 -48.91
N THR A 522 17.35 -21.78 -49.49
CA THR A 522 18.35 -22.44 -50.34
C THR A 522 18.02 -22.21 -51.81
N TYR A 523 18.99 -21.75 -52.59
CA TYR A 523 18.81 -21.42 -54.00
C TYR A 523 19.70 -22.27 -54.92
N ALA A 524 19.15 -22.66 -56.07
CA ALA A 524 19.89 -23.30 -57.15
C ALA A 524 20.28 -22.26 -58.22
N LYS A 525 21.50 -22.34 -58.75
CA LYS A 525 21.94 -21.46 -59.84
C LYS A 525 21.15 -21.77 -61.12
N VAL A 526 20.63 -20.73 -61.77
CA VAL A 526 19.88 -20.85 -63.02
C VAL A 526 20.82 -21.37 -64.10
N ALA A 527 20.47 -22.49 -64.72
CA ALA A 527 21.23 -23.03 -65.83
C ALA A 527 21.23 -22.01 -66.99
N PRO A 528 22.37 -21.77 -67.67
CA PRO A 528 22.40 -20.87 -68.81
C PRO A 528 21.38 -21.36 -69.85
N ALA A 529 20.58 -20.42 -70.37
CA ALA A 529 19.59 -20.72 -71.40
C ALA A 529 20.26 -21.53 -72.53
N PRO A 530 19.57 -22.53 -73.12
CA PRO A 530 20.11 -23.23 -74.28
C PRO A 530 20.44 -22.18 -75.34
N VAL A 531 21.71 -22.08 -75.70
CA VAL A 531 22.15 -21.26 -76.83
C VAL A 531 21.33 -21.75 -78.03
N PRO A 532 20.64 -20.88 -78.78
CA PRO A 532 19.95 -21.32 -79.98
C PRO A 532 21.00 -21.90 -80.92
N GLU A 533 20.94 -23.21 -81.17
CA GLU A 533 21.73 -23.84 -82.22
C GLU A 533 21.44 -23.09 -83.53
N ALA A 534 22.51 -22.54 -84.11
CA ALA A 534 22.46 -21.93 -85.42
C ALA A 534 21.92 -22.94 -86.43
N THR A 535 20.84 -22.55 -87.11
CA THR A 535 20.30 -23.29 -88.24
C THR A 535 21.37 -23.36 -89.34
N PRO A 536 21.74 -24.56 -89.85
CA PRO A 536 22.67 -24.66 -90.95
C PRO A 536 21.94 -24.36 -92.26
N THR A 537 22.34 -23.31 -92.96
CA THR A 537 22.11 -23.20 -94.40
C THR A 537 23.12 -24.09 -95.11
N VAL A 538 22.67 -25.18 -95.72
CA VAL A 538 23.43 -25.86 -96.76
C VAL A 538 22.51 -26.10 -97.97
N ASP A 539 22.81 -25.36 -99.03
CA ASP A 539 22.42 -25.65 -100.40
C ASP A 539 23.07 -26.99 -100.81
N ASN A 540 22.26 -27.88 -101.37
CA ASN A 540 22.60 -29.26 -101.64
C ASN A 540 23.34 -29.40 -102.98
N GLY A 541 24.51 -30.03 -102.93
CA GLY A 541 25.19 -30.56 -104.11
C GLY A 541 25.89 -31.86 -103.77
N GLN A 542 25.21 -32.97 -104.09
CA GLN A 542 25.74 -34.32 -104.31
C GLN A 542 26.24 -35.07 -103.07
N ASP A 543 25.97 -36.36 -102.90
CA ASP A 543 25.39 -37.34 -103.80
C ASP A 543 25.01 -38.56 -102.95
N VAL A 544 23.98 -39.27 -103.42
CA VAL A 544 23.95 -40.75 -103.47
C VAL A 544 23.92 -41.46 -102.12
N LYS A 545 22.97 -42.34 -101.82
CA LYS A 545 21.83 -42.93 -102.52
C LYS A 545 21.32 -43.96 -101.51
N VAL A 546 20.00 -44.21 -101.52
CA VAL A 546 19.42 -45.57 -101.58
C VAL A 546 19.53 -46.38 -100.28
N VAL A 547 18.49 -47.01 -99.77
CA VAL A 547 17.10 -47.31 -100.18
C VAL A 547 16.51 -47.91 -98.89
N GLU A 548 15.30 -47.50 -98.48
CA GLU A 548 14.07 -48.27 -98.73
C GLU A 548 14.17 -49.72 -98.19
N ALA A 549 13.18 -50.32 -97.57
CA ALA A 549 11.81 -49.95 -97.27
C ALA A 549 11.26 -51.10 -96.42
N ALA A 550 10.23 -50.81 -95.62
CA ALA A 550 9.05 -51.65 -95.38
C ALA A 550 8.42 -51.18 -94.07
N THR A 551 7.35 -50.37 -94.08
CA THR A 551 5.93 -50.81 -94.15
C THR A 551 5.57 -51.70 -92.96
N ALA A 552 4.48 -51.58 -92.22
CA ALA A 552 3.25 -50.77 -92.17
C ALA A 552 2.71 -51.03 -90.73
N SER A 553 1.65 -50.49 -90.16
CA SER A 553 0.31 -50.20 -90.64
C SER A 553 -0.54 -49.78 -89.42
N LYS A 554 -1.42 -48.81 -89.63
CA LYS A 554 -2.78 -48.66 -89.06
C LYS A 554 -3.03 -48.43 -87.56
N ILE A 555 -3.75 -47.33 -87.35
CA ILE A 555 -4.49 -46.82 -86.17
C ILE A 555 -5.82 -47.62 -86.03
N PRO A 556 -6.41 -47.81 -84.82
CA PRO A 556 -7.60 -47.00 -84.44
C PRO A 556 -7.84 -46.72 -82.92
N GLU A 557 -8.83 -45.86 -82.73
CA GLU A 557 -9.63 -45.36 -81.57
C GLU A 557 -9.95 -46.19 -80.28
N LYS A 558 -9.94 -45.45 -79.14
CA LYS A 558 -11.00 -45.15 -78.10
C LYS A 558 -11.43 -46.13 -76.95
N VAL A 559 -11.63 -45.50 -75.77
CA VAL A 559 -12.59 -45.70 -74.63
C VAL A 559 -12.09 -46.29 -73.28
N GLY A 560 -12.46 -45.60 -72.17
CA GLY A 560 -12.71 -46.09 -70.79
C GLY A 560 -11.60 -45.82 -69.78
N GLU A 561 -11.77 -45.41 -68.51
CA GLU A 561 -12.88 -45.25 -67.54
C GLU A 561 -12.38 -44.39 -66.35
N LEU A 562 -13.29 -43.79 -65.57
CA LEU A 562 -13.07 -43.16 -64.24
C LEU A 562 -13.02 -44.23 -63.10
N PRO A 563 -12.63 -43.88 -61.86
CA PRO A 563 -13.62 -43.54 -60.81
C PRO A 563 -13.28 -42.22 -60.07
N GLU A 564 -14.22 -41.32 -59.73
CA GLU A 564 -15.17 -41.28 -58.56
C GLU A 564 -14.46 -41.39 -57.18
N THR A 565 -14.64 -40.55 -56.14
CA THR A 565 -15.66 -39.56 -55.65
C THR A 565 -14.95 -38.58 -54.66
N GLY A 566 -15.43 -37.38 -54.29
CA GLY A 566 -16.64 -36.63 -54.60
C GLY A 566 -16.60 -35.21 -53.98
N ASP A 567 -17.28 -34.27 -54.63
CA ASP A 567 -17.86 -33.09 -53.97
C ASP A 567 -19.19 -33.51 -53.34
N GLU A 568 -19.57 -32.93 -52.19
CA GLU A 568 -20.92 -32.41 -51.99
C GLU A 568 -21.00 -31.40 -50.83
N SER A 569 -21.85 -30.42 -51.11
CA SER A 569 -22.24 -29.26 -50.33
C SER A 569 -22.92 -29.56 -48.99
N SER A 570 -22.76 -28.59 -48.08
CA SER A 570 -23.66 -28.19 -46.99
C SER A 570 -24.13 -29.28 -46.01
N ASN A 571 -23.68 -29.19 -44.75
CA ASN A 571 -24.55 -29.59 -43.63
C ASN A 571 -24.30 -28.78 -42.35
N ASN A 572 -25.26 -27.89 -42.10
CA ASN A 572 -25.44 -27.01 -40.96
C ASN A 572 -25.89 -27.79 -39.69
N TRP A 573 -25.24 -28.91 -39.35
CA TRP A 573 -25.63 -29.74 -38.20
C TRP A 573 -25.08 -29.19 -36.86
N LEU A 574 -23.88 -28.62 -36.84
CA LEU A 574 -23.21 -28.23 -35.58
C LEU A 574 -23.87 -27.03 -34.87
N ILE A 575 -24.71 -26.27 -35.58
CA ILE A 575 -25.52 -25.19 -34.98
C ILE A 575 -26.81 -25.76 -34.34
N LEU A 576 -27.32 -26.92 -34.79
CA LEU A 576 -28.53 -27.53 -34.22
C LEU A 576 -28.27 -28.39 -32.97
N VAL A 577 -27.08 -28.97 -32.80
CA VAL A 577 -26.73 -29.72 -31.57
C VAL A 577 -26.41 -28.77 -30.40
N GLY A 578 -25.84 -27.60 -30.68
CA GLY A 578 -25.64 -26.55 -29.66
C GLY A 578 -26.94 -25.96 -29.12
N LEU A 579 -27.96 -25.78 -29.97
CA LEU A 579 -29.26 -25.24 -29.56
C LEU A 579 -30.15 -26.26 -28.82
N LEU A 580 -29.97 -27.58 -29.05
CA LEU A 580 -30.70 -28.62 -28.30
C LEU A 580 -30.11 -28.87 -26.89
N ALA A 581 -28.82 -28.57 -26.68
CA ALA A 581 -28.17 -28.64 -25.36
C ALA A 581 -28.58 -27.48 -24.43
N ILE A 582 -28.95 -26.32 -25.00
CA ILE A 582 -29.41 -25.14 -24.25
C ILE A 582 -30.91 -25.26 -23.88
N LEU A 583 -31.73 -25.92 -24.73
CA LEU A 583 -33.16 -26.15 -24.43
C LEU A 583 -33.40 -27.25 -23.38
N THR A 584 -32.51 -28.24 -23.26
CA THR A 584 -32.62 -29.31 -22.25
C THR A 584 -32.18 -28.87 -20.85
N SER A 585 -31.23 -27.93 -20.75
CA SER A 585 -30.78 -27.36 -19.47
C SER A 585 -31.76 -26.32 -18.90
N VAL A 586 -32.53 -25.61 -19.73
CA VAL A 586 -33.61 -24.72 -19.28
C VAL A 586 -34.84 -25.50 -18.77
N MET A 587 -35.16 -26.68 -19.34
CA MET A 587 -36.25 -27.53 -18.82
C MET A 587 -35.93 -28.22 -17.48
N MET A 588 -34.66 -28.55 -17.21
CA MET A 588 -34.27 -29.10 -15.88
C MET A 588 -34.26 -28.05 -14.77
N LEU A 589 -34.05 -26.77 -15.08
CA LEU A 589 -34.14 -25.68 -14.10
C LEU A 589 -35.59 -25.28 -13.77
N TYR A 590 -36.55 -25.47 -14.68
CA TYR A 590 -37.97 -25.23 -14.41
C TYR A 590 -38.68 -26.37 -13.66
N ARG A 591 -38.17 -27.62 -13.72
CA ARG A 591 -38.76 -28.75 -12.97
C ARG A 591 -38.35 -28.83 -11.50
N LYS A 592 -37.36 -28.05 -11.05
CA LYS A 592 -36.89 -28.05 -9.65
C LYS A 592 -37.50 -26.95 -8.76
N LYS A 593 -38.31 -26.04 -9.33
CA LYS A 593 -39.06 -25.00 -8.59
C LYS A 593 -40.54 -25.35 -8.32
N GLY A 594 -40.92 -26.62 -8.51
CA GLY A 594 -42.31 -27.10 -8.32
C GLY A 594 -42.50 -28.13 -7.21
N LYS A 595 -41.58 -28.24 -6.24
CA LYS A 595 -41.76 -29.00 -4.99
C LYS A 595 -40.96 -28.35 -3.86
N ALA A 596 -41.54 -27.30 -3.28
CA ALA A 596 -41.42 -26.90 -1.88
C ALA A 596 -42.78 -26.33 -1.48
#